data_AF-A0A0K0J1E4-F1
#
_entry.id   AF-A0A0K0J1E4-F1
#
_cell.length_a   1.000
_cell.length_b   1.000
_cell.length_c   1.000
_cell.angle_alpha   90.00
_cell.angle_beta   90.00
_cell.angle_gamma   90.00
#
_symmetry.space_group_name_H-M   'P 1'
#
loop_
_entity.id
_entity.type
_entity.pdbx_description
1 polymer ?
#
loop_
_entity_poly.entity_id
_entity_poly.type
_entity_poly.pdbx_seq_one_letter_code
_entity_poly.pdbx_strand_id
1 'polypeptide(L)'
;MNLISYGFRRLASILQKDIFADRNVHFIFVPGPDDPSLNSILPRPPLPFQLFELMRDVPNCSFASNPCRIQYTNQEIVIMRHDLVEKMCRNSIHMPSTTADIPEHFCHTIASVGHLSPLPLHISPVIWQMDSYLTLYPLPDLVVIADKFEHFHYQLENTLFVNPGSFARTDLNFYVYYPALRTVEVCSADQNATGAPE
;
A
#
# COMPACT_ATOMS: atom_id res chain seq x y z
N MET A 1 5.40 -9.78 -20.48
CA MET A 1 6.12 -10.65 -19.52
C MET A 1 7.57 -10.25 -19.33
N ASN A 2 8.37 -10.04 -20.39
CA ASN A 2 9.82 -9.81 -20.27
C ASN A 2 10.25 -8.65 -19.36
N LEU A 3 9.54 -7.52 -19.36
CA LEU A 3 9.93 -6.35 -18.55
C LEU A 3 9.72 -6.56 -17.04
N ILE A 4 8.57 -7.11 -16.64
CA ILE A 4 8.26 -7.38 -15.22
C ILE A 4 9.21 -8.44 -14.69
N SER A 5 9.40 -9.55 -15.42
CA SER A 5 10.35 -10.59 -15.01
C SER A 5 11.79 -10.06 -14.89
N TYR A 6 12.21 -9.17 -15.79
CA TYR A 6 13.50 -8.49 -15.69
C TYR A 6 13.60 -7.60 -14.44
N GLY A 7 12.56 -6.82 -14.15
CA GLY A 7 12.47 -5.98 -12.96
C GLY A 7 12.57 -6.79 -11.66
N PHE A 8 11.82 -7.90 -11.56
CA PHE A 8 11.88 -8.79 -10.39
C PHE A 8 13.24 -9.45 -10.21
N ARG A 9 13.91 -9.88 -11.29
CA ARG A 9 15.30 -10.40 -11.19
C ARG A 9 16.28 -9.35 -10.66
N ARG A 10 16.17 -8.11 -11.13
CA ARG A 10 17.00 -7.00 -10.65
C ARG A 10 16.68 -6.66 -9.19
N LEU A 11 15.41 -6.74 -8.80
CA LEU A 11 15.02 -6.53 -7.41
C LEU A 11 15.57 -7.64 -6.51
N ALA A 12 15.45 -8.91 -6.92
CA ALA A 12 15.98 -10.05 -6.17
C ALA A 12 17.48 -9.88 -5.88
N SER A 13 18.27 -9.47 -6.87
CA SER A 13 19.71 -9.25 -6.67
C SER A 13 20.03 -8.07 -5.73
N ILE A 14 19.16 -7.07 -5.64
CA ILE A 14 19.30 -5.97 -4.67
C ILE A 14 18.97 -6.46 -3.26
N LEU A 15 17.89 -7.25 -3.10
CA LEU A 15 17.43 -7.73 -1.80
C LEU A 15 18.31 -8.85 -1.21
N GLN A 16 19.06 -9.55 -2.05
CA GLN A 16 20.05 -10.55 -1.63
C GLN A 16 21.37 -9.95 -1.13
N LYS A 17 21.55 -8.63 -1.20
CA LYS A 17 22.77 -8.00 -0.70
C LYS A 17 22.94 -8.24 0.80
N ASP A 18 24.19 -8.38 1.21
CA ASP A 18 24.63 -8.78 2.55
C ASP A 18 24.08 -7.90 3.69
N ILE A 19 23.67 -6.67 3.37
CA ILE A 19 23.02 -5.72 4.29
C ILE A 19 21.79 -6.34 5.00
N PHE A 20 21.11 -7.28 4.34
CA PHE A 20 19.93 -7.95 4.88
C PHE A 20 20.20 -9.36 5.41
N ALA A 21 21.39 -9.93 5.18
CA ALA A 21 21.69 -11.33 5.52
C ALA A 21 21.56 -11.60 7.02
N ASP A 22 22.01 -10.67 7.86
CA ASP A 22 21.96 -10.78 9.33
C ASP A 22 20.71 -10.16 9.95
N ARG A 23 19.77 -9.66 9.13
CA ARG A 23 18.57 -8.95 9.63
C ARG A 23 17.32 -9.80 9.45
N ASN A 24 16.46 -9.81 10.47
CA ASN A 24 15.13 -10.42 10.38
C ASN A 24 14.15 -9.47 9.66
N VAL A 25 14.33 -9.31 8.34
CA VAL A 25 13.46 -8.50 7.47
C VAL A 25 12.52 -9.43 6.72
N HIS A 26 11.26 -9.03 6.57
CA HIS A 26 10.27 -9.73 5.75
C HIS A 26 9.74 -8.79 4.66
N PHE A 27 9.81 -9.22 3.41
CA PHE A 27 9.33 -8.47 2.25
C PHE A 27 7.93 -8.92 1.85
N ILE A 28 6.97 -8.01 1.85
CA ILE A 28 5.57 -8.27 1.46
C ILE A 28 5.26 -7.50 0.18
N PHE A 29 4.91 -8.22 -0.88
CA PHE A 29 4.51 -7.66 -2.17
C PHE A 29 2.99 -7.61 -2.27
N VAL A 30 2.42 -6.40 -2.36
CA VAL A 30 0.98 -6.16 -2.51
C VAL A 30 0.69 -5.69 -3.94
N PRO A 31 -0.15 -6.38 -4.72
CA PRO A 31 -0.35 -6.08 -6.14
C PRO A 31 -1.16 -4.79 -6.36
N GLY A 32 -0.67 -3.93 -7.26
CA GLY A 32 -1.35 -2.73 -7.73
C GLY A 32 -2.42 -2.99 -8.81
N PRO A 33 -3.13 -1.93 -9.23
CA PRO A 33 -4.17 -2.05 -10.26
C PRO A 33 -3.59 -2.26 -11.66
N ASP A 34 -2.34 -1.85 -11.86
CA ASP A 34 -1.61 -1.91 -13.13
C ASP A 34 -0.73 -3.19 -13.24
N ASP A 35 -0.80 -4.08 -12.25
CA ASP A 35 -0.03 -5.34 -12.20
C ASP A 35 -0.73 -6.48 -12.95
N PRO A 36 0.02 -7.53 -13.39
CA PRO A 36 -0.52 -8.68 -14.12
C PRO A 36 -1.34 -9.59 -13.20
N SER A 37 -2.53 -9.13 -12.82
CA SER A 37 -3.53 -9.82 -12.00
C SER A 37 -4.93 -9.60 -12.59
N LEU A 38 -5.99 -9.90 -11.85
CA LEU A 38 -7.35 -9.52 -12.24
C LEU A 38 -7.48 -7.99 -12.22
N ASN A 39 -7.52 -7.38 -13.40
CA ASN A 39 -7.55 -5.93 -13.55
C ASN A 39 -8.76 -5.31 -12.84
N SER A 40 -8.51 -4.31 -12.00
CA SER A 40 -9.52 -3.42 -11.38
C SER A 40 -10.61 -4.05 -10.48
N ILE A 41 -10.64 -5.38 -10.29
CA ILE A 41 -11.59 -6.05 -9.40
C ILE A 41 -10.96 -6.23 -8.01
N LEU A 42 -11.73 -6.02 -6.94
CA LEU A 42 -11.31 -6.26 -5.56
C LEU A 42 -12.05 -7.45 -4.93
N PRO A 43 -11.46 -8.17 -3.97
CA PRO A 43 -10.02 -8.17 -3.65
C PRO A 43 -9.21 -8.80 -4.80
N ARG A 44 -7.95 -8.36 -4.96
CA ARG A 44 -7.03 -8.91 -5.97
C ARG A 44 -6.24 -10.09 -5.41
N PRO A 45 -6.05 -11.16 -6.20
CA PRO A 45 -5.16 -12.24 -5.81
C PRO A 45 -3.70 -11.76 -5.80
N PRO A 46 -2.79 -12.50 -5.14
CA PRO A 46 -1.36 -12.27 -5.24
C PRO A 46 -0.85 -12.29 -6.68
N LEU A 47 0.36 -11.76 -6.87
CA LEU A 47 1.04 -11.83 -8.16
C LEU A 47 1.28 -13.29 -8.59
N PRO A 48 1.38 -13.56 -9.92
CA PRO A 48 1.56 -14.91 -10.44
C PRO A 48 2.77 -15.65 -9.85
N PHE A 49 2.61 -16.96 -9.61
CA PHE A 49 3.64 -17.82 -9.00
C PHE A 49 4.99 -17.78 -9.73
N GLN A 50 5.01 -17.55 -11.04
CA GLN A 50 6.25 -17.43 -11.81
C GLN A 50 7.14 -16.26 -11.33
N LEU A 51 6.56 -15.22 -10.74
CA LEU A 51 7.32 -14.13 -10.13
C LEU A 51 7.90 -14.51 -8.75
N PHE A 52 7.21 -15.41 -8.04
CA PHE A 52 7.74 -15.99 -6.79
C PHE A 52 8.99 -16.83 -7.05
N GLU A 53 9.03 -17.60 -8.14
CA GLU A 53 10.24 -18.37 -8.51
C GLU A 53 11.47 -17.48 -8.74
N LEU A 54 11.27 -16.27 -9.29
CA LEU A 54 12.36 -15.29 -9.49
C LEU A 54 12.89 -14.72 -8.17
N MET A 55 12.11 -14.80 -7.09
CA MET A 55 12.40 -14.26 -5.78
C MET A 55 12.71 -15.36 -4.76
N ARG A 56 12.85 -16.62 -5.19
CA ARG A 56 12.97 -17.80 -4.30
C ARG A 56 14.15 -17.72 -3.32
N ASP A 57 15.20 -17.03 -3.72
CA ASP A 57 16.46 -16.92 -2.98
C ASP A 57 16.47 -15.64 -2.10
N VAL A 58 15.40 -14.83 -2.15
CA VAL A 58 15.22 -13.70 -1.22
C VAL A 58 14.64 -14.24 0.09
N PRO A 59 15.33 -14.06 1.23
CA PRO A 59 14.81 -14.54 2.51
C PRO A 59 13.51 -13.83 2.88
N ASN A 60 12.60 -14.55 3.55
CA ASN A 60 11.38 -13.99 4.15
C ASN A 60 10.55 -13.13 3.16
N CYS A 61 10.21 -13.70 2.01
CA CYS A 61 9.47 -13.01 0.95
C CYS A 61 8.05 -13.58 0.82
N SER A 62 7.03 -12.72 0.69
CA SER A 62 5.64 -13.13 0.49
C SER A 62 4.92 -12.24 -0.51
N PHE A 63 4.12 -12.85 -1.37
CA PHE A 63 3.19 -12.16 -2.25
C PHE A 63 1.79 -12.23 -1.65
N ALA A 64 1.26 -11.09 -1.24
CA ALA A 64 -0.03 -10.97 -0.57
C ALA A 64 -1.14 -10.60 -1.56
N SER A 65 -2.39 -10.72 -1.12
CA SER A 65 -3.55 -10.16 -1.82
C SER A 65 -3.57 -8.63 -1.72
N ASN A 66 -4.49 -7.98 -2.43
CA ASN A 66 -4.81 -6.58 -2.21
C ASN A 66 -6.33 -6.37 -2.01
N PRO A 67 -6.77 -5.89 -0.85
CA PRO A 67 -5.95 -5.53 0.31
C PRO A 67 -5.34 -6.76 1.00
N CYS A 68 -4.46 -6.50 1.96
CA CYS A 68 -3.98 -7.48 2.92
C CYS A 68 -4.01 -6.89 4.34
N ARG A 69 -3.91 -7.77 5.33
CA ARG A 69 -3.85 -7.42 6.74
C ARG A 69 -2.63 -8.04 7.37
N ILE A 70 -1.97 -7.28 8.23
CA ILE A 70 -0.82 -7.71 9.01
C ILE A 70 -1.22 -7.58 10.48
N GLN A 71 -1.19 -8.69 11.19
CA GLN A 71 -1.30 -8.68 12.63
C GLN A 71 0.11 -8.56 13.22
N TYR A 72 0.37 -7.47 13.94
CA TYR A 72 1.61 -7.29 14.68
C TYR A 72 1.31 -7.17 16.16
N THR A 73 1.55 -8.24 16.92
CA THR A 73 1.18 -8.33 18.36
C THR A 73 -0.32 -8.05 18.57
N ASN A 74 -0.68 -6.98 19.25
CA ASN A 74 -2.05 -6.52 19.47
C ASN A 74 -2.52 -5.47 18.46
N GLN A 75 -1.76 -5.21 17.39
CA GLN A 75 -2.07 -4.19 16.40
C GLN A 75 -2.48 -4.80 15.08
N GLU A 76 -3.54 -4.24 14.50
CA GLU A 76 -3.99 -4.57 13.16
C GLU A 76 -3.53 -3.50 12.16
N ILE A 77 -2.84 -3.93 11.11
CA ILE A 77 -2.38 -3.07 10.03
C ILE A 77 -3.04 -3.52 8.73
N VAL A 78 -3.85 -2.66 8.13
CA VAL A 78 -4.52 -2.91 6.85
C VAL A 78 -3.79 -2.18 5.75
N ILE A 79 -3.45 -2.87 4.66
CA ILE A 79 -2.74 -2.31 3.53
C ILE A 79 -3.56 -2.51 2.26
N MET A 80 -3.78 -1.43 1.52
CA MET A 80 -4.47 -1.46 0.23
C MET A 80 -3.73 -0.59 -0.79
N ARG A 81 -3.48 -1.14 -1.99
CA ARG A 81 -2.98 -0.38 -3.14
C ARG A 81 -4.12 -0.08 -4.11
N HIS A 82 -4.68 1.13 -4.05
CA HIS A 82 -5.70 1.57 -5.00
C HIS A 82 -5.67 3.08 -5.23
N ASP A 83 -6.01 3.52 -6.44
CA ASP A 83 -6.15 4.93 -6.79
C ASP A 83 -7.58 5.36 -6.44
N LEU A 84 -7.85 5.50 -5.14
CA LEU A 84 -9.18 5.66 -4.58
C LEU A 84 -9.57 7.13 -4.41
N VAL A 85 -8.62 7.99 -4.01
CA VAL A 85 -8.86 9.42 -3.78
C VAL A 85 -9.44 10.07 -5.04
N GLU A 86 -8.78 9.85 -6.19
CA GLU A 86 -9.24 10.40 -7.47
C GLU A 86 -10.64 9.88 -7.84
N LYS A 87 -10.92 8.59 -7.62
CA LYS A 87 -12.23 8.00 -7.90
C LYS A 87 -13.33 8.58 -7.01
N MET A 88 -13.04 8.79 -5.73
CA MET A 88 -13.98 9.42 -4.79
C MET A 88 -14.23 10.88 -5.16
N CYS A 89 -13.18 11.63 -5.51
CA CYS A 89 -13.33 13.01 -5.99
C CYS A 89 -14.20 13.10 -7.25
N ARG A 90 -14.00 12.21 -8.23
CA ARG A 90 -14.81 12.19 -9.47
C ARG A 90 -16.30 11.86 -9.24
N ASN A 91 -16.63 11.21 -8.12
CA ASN A 91 -17.98 10.70 -7.85
C ASN A 91 -18.64 11.30 -6.61
N SER A 92 -18.02 12.31 -5.98
CA SER A 92 -18.63 12.96 -4.82
C SER A 92 -19.58 14.07 -5.27
N ILE A 93 -20.67 14.20 -4.50
CA ILE A 93 -21.73 15.18 -4.71
C ILE A 93 -21.22 16.59 -4.37
N HIS A 94 -20.40 16.71 -3.33
CA HIS A 94 -19.85 17.96 -2.85
C HIS A 94 -18.33 17.86 -2.77
N MET A 95 -17.65 18.62 -3.62
CA MET A 95 -16.20 18.75 -3.53
C MET A 95 -15.81 19.62 -2.34
N PRO A 96 -14.75 19.24 -1.60
CA PRO A 96 -14.13 20.14 -0.64
C PRO A 96 -13.75 21.45 -1.34
N SER A 97 -13.89 22.57 -0.64
CA SER A 97 -13.58 23.89 -1.20
C SER A 97 -12.08 24.05 -1.49
N THR A 98 -11.23 23.36 -0.73
CA THR A 98 -9.78 23.40 -0.86
C THR A 98 -9.22 21.99 -1.04
N THR A 99 -8.22 21.83 -1.90
CA THR A 99 -7.58 20.53 -2.16
C THR A 99 -6.83 19.99 -0.94
N ALA A 100 -6.40 20.86 -0.03
CA ALA A 100 -5.74 20.50 1.22
C ALA A 100 -6.66 19.73 2.19
N ASP A 101 -7.97 19.88 2.05
CA ASP A 101 -8.97 19.24 2.93
C ASP A 101 -9.31 17.82 2.44
N ILE A 102 -8.89 17.45 1.21
CA ILE A 102 -9.22 16.15 0.60
C ILE A 102 -8.78 14.97 1.47
N PRO A 103 -7.54 14.92 2.00
CA PRO A 103 -7.10 13.80 2.85
C PRO A 103 -7.95 13.62 4.11
N GLU A 104 -8.31 14.73 4.77
CA GLU A 104 -9.13 14.71 5.97
C GLU A 104 -10.52 14.15 5.67
N HIS A 105 -11.21 14.74 4.69
CA HIS A 105 -12.54 14.27 4.26
C HIS A 105 -12.53 12.81 3.81
N PHE A 106 -11.47 12.40 3.12
CA PHE A 106 -11.27 11.02 2.68
C PHE A 106 -11.16 10.07 3.87
N CYS A 107 -10.30 10.36 4.86
CA CYS A 107 -10.11 9.52 6.05
C CYS A 107 -11.40 9.42 6.87
N HIS A 108 -12.10 10.54 7.08
CA HIS A 108 -13.41 10.56 7.74
C HIS A 108 -14.44 9.71 7.00
N THR A 109 -14.48 9.76 5.67
CA THR A 109 -15.42 8.97 4.87
C THR A 109 -15.14 7.47 5.00
N ILE A 110 -13.87 7.06 4.86
CA ILE A 110 -13.48 5.65 4.95
C ILE A 110 -13.75 5.09 6.35
N ALA A 111 -13.41 5.85 7.40
CA ALA A 111 -13.65 5.44 8.77
C ALA A 111 -15.15 5.35 9.10
N SER A 112 -15.94 6.34 8.67
CA SER A 112 -17.39 6.39 8.94
C SER A 112 -18.15 5.29 8.22
N VAL A 113 -17.78 4.97 6.97
CA VAL A 113 -18.40 3.87 6.23
C VAL A 113 -17.88 2.51 6.73
N GLY A 114 -16.67 2.45 7.28
CA GLY A 114 -16.07 1.20 7.73
C GLY A 114 -15.77 0.25 6.57
N HIS A 115 -15.40 0.78 5.40
CA HIS A 115 -15.15 -0.01 4.20
C HIS A 115 -14.07 0.64 3.32
N LEU A 116 -13.12 -0.16 2.83
CA LEU A 116 -11.99 0.28 2.01
C LEU A 116 -12.36 0.80 0.62
N SER A 117 -13.55 0.48 0.09
CA SER A 117 -14.00 0.99 -1.21
C SER A 117 -15.48 1.41 -1.15
N PRO A 118 -15.78 2.61 -0.62
CA PRO A 118 -17.14 3.11 -0.48
C PRO A 118 -17.65 3.69 -1.81
N LEU A 119 -17.56 2.92 -2.89
CA LEU A 119 -17.93 3.33 -4.24
C LEU A 119 -18.85 2.30 -4.89
N PRO A 120 -19.77 2.72 -5.77
CA PRO A 120 -20.59 1.79 -6.53
C PRO A 120 -19.77 0.79 -7.35
N LEU A 121 -20.31 -0.41 -7.54
CA LEU A 121 -19.64 -1.52 -8.24
C LEU A 121 -19.21 -1.21 -9.68
N HIS A 122 -19.88 -0.27 -10.36
CA HIS A 122 -19.51 0.13 -11.71
C HIS A 122 -18.26 1.03 -11.75
N ILE A 123 -17.85 1.63 -10.63
CA ILE A 123 -16.64 2.46 -10.46
C ILE A 123 -15.52 1.65 -9.79
N SER A 124 -15.89 0.88 -8.75
CA SER A 124 -14.99 -0.02 -8.05
C SER A 124 -15.61 -1.41 -7.95
N PRO A 125 -15.37 -2.29 -8.93
CA PRO A 125 -15.88 -3.65 -8.90
C PRO A 125 -15.35 -4.43 -7.69
N VAL A 126 -16.25 -5.06 -6.96
CA VAL A 126 -15.94 -5.97 -5.85
C VAL A 126 -16.57 -7.33 -6.13
N ILE A 127 -15.82 -8.41 -5.89
CA ILE A 127 -16.33 -9.78 -5.90
C ILE A 127 -17.30 -9.91 -4.73
N TRP A 128 -18.59 -10.07 -5.03
CA TRP A 128 -19.66 -10.06 -4.02
C TRP A 128 -19.43 -11.04 -2.86
N GLN A 129 -18.88 -12.22 -3.17
CA GLN A 129 -18.59 -13.27 -2.17
C GLN A 129 -17.42 -12.92 -1.24
N MET A 130 -16.61 -11.91 -1.58
CA MET A 130 -15.40 -11.51 -0.86
C MET A 130 -15.47 -10.04 -0.40
N ASP A 131 -16.66 -9.44 -0.37
CA ASP A 131 -16.85 -8.05 0.07
C ASP A 131 -16.39 -7.83 1.53
N SER A 132 -16.60 -8.83 2.39
CA SER A 132 -16.17 -8.80 3.79
C SER A 132 -14.66 -8.65 4.00
N TYR A 133 -13.82 -8.89 3.00
CA TYR A 133 -12.37 -8.68 3.12
C TYR A 133 -12.01 -7.18 3.15
N LEU A 134 -12.90 -6.33 2.62
CA LEU A 134 -12.71 -4.90 2.50
C LEU A 134 -13.33 -4.11 3.67
N THR A 135 -13.95 -4.76 4.65
CA THR A 135 -14.62 -4.09 5.78
C THR A 135 -13.62 -3.68 6.85
N LEU A 136 -13.65 -2.42 7.28
CA LEU A 136 -12.78 -1.85 8.31
C LEU A 136 -13.48 -1.80 9.68
N TYR A 137 -14.42 -2.70 9.96
CA TYR A 137 -15.08 -2.77 11.25
C TYR A 137 -14.68 -4.06 11.99
N PRO A 138 -14.13 -3.99 13.21
CA PRO A 138 -13.73 -2.77 13.94
C PRO A 138 -12.59 -2.02 13.23
N LEU A 139 -12.43 -0.72 13.54
CA LEU A 139 -11.36 0.09 12.96
C LEU A 139 -9.98 -0.43 13.43
N PRO A 140 -9.02 -0.63 12.51
CA PRO A 140 -7.68 -1.14 12.84
C PRO A 140 -6.80 -0.03 13.44
N ASP A 141 -5.60 -0.37 13.92
CA ASP A 141 -4.65 0.63 14.45
C ASP A 141 -4.02 1.46 13.31
N LEU A 142 -3.76 0.86 12.16
CA LEU A 142 -3.15 1.52 10.99
C LEU A 142 -3.83 1.08 9.68
N VAL A 143 -4.23 2.05 8.87
CA VAL A 143 -4.73 1.87 7.51
C VAL A 143 -3.78 2.55 6.53
N VAL A 144 -3.10 1.76 5.71
CA VAL A 144 -2.23 2.24 4.63
C VAL A 144 -2.97 2.14 3.31
N ILE A 145 -3.36 3.28 2.76
CA ILE A 145 -3.95 3.39 1.42
C ILE A 145 -2.87 3.94 0.50
N ALA A 146 -2.15 3.04 -0.16
CA ALA A 146 -1.17 3.40 -1.16
C ALA A 146 -1.88 3.90 -2.42
N ASP A 147 -1.99 5.22 -2.54
CA ASP A 147 -2.58 5.93 -3.67
C ASP A 147 -1.47 6.66 -4.47
N LYS A 148 -1.76 7.01 -5.71
CA LYS A 148 -0.94 7.93 -6.51
C LYS A 148 -1.11 9.40 -6.08
N PHE A 149 -2.11 9.70 -5.26
CA PHE A 149 -2.31 11.03 -4.66
C PHE A 149 -1.12 11.49 -3.80
N GLU A 150 -1.08 12.79 -3.47
CA GLU A 150 -0.07 13.37 -2.57
C GLU A 150 0.00 12.60 -1.25
N HIS A 151 1.20 12.49 -0.69
CA HIS A 151 1.40 11.78 0.55
C HIS A 151 0.67 12.50 1.70
N PHE A 152 0.07 11.73 2.60
CA PHE A 152 -0.56 12.29 3.79
C PHE A 152 -0.54 11.28 4.92
N HIS A 153 -0.59 11.79 6.14
CA HIS A 153 -0.94 11.01 7.32
C HIS A 153 -2.00 11.78 8.09
N TYR A 154 -3.02 11.08 8.56
CA TYR A 154 -4.10 11.67 9.34
C TYR A 154 -4.49 10.70 10.44
N GLN A 155 -4.55 11.19 11.67
CA GLN A 155 -5.00 10.40 12.81
C GLN A 155 -6.47 10.70 13.07
N LEU A 156 -7.30 9.67 13.01
CA LEU A 156 -8.71 9.75 13.35
C LEU A 156 -8.99 8.78 14.50
N GLU A 157 -9.40 9.32 15.63
CA GLU A 157 -9.57 8.57 16.88
C GLU A 157 -8.30 7.76 17.23
N ASN A 158 -8.40 6.43 17.23
CA ASN A 158 -7.31 5.49 17.52
C ASN A 158 -6.72 4.84 16.25
N THR A 159 -7.17 5.26 15.06
CA THR A 159 -6.73 4.72 13.78
C THR A 159 -5.89 5.73 13.03
N LEU A 160 -4.71 5.30 12.61
CA LEU A 160 -3.84 6.10 11.79
C LEU A 160 -4.09 5.78 10.30
N PHE A 161 -4.40 6.79 9.50
CA PHE A 161 -4.54 6.67 8.06
C PHE A 161 -3.30 7.24 7.39
N VAL A 162 -2.73 6.48 6.46
CA VAL A 162 -1.48 6.86 5.78
C VAL A 162 -1.59 6.60 4.29
N ASN A 163 -1.20 7.59 3.50
CA ASN A 163 -0.86 7.43 2.10
C ASN A 163 0.64 7.75 1.91
N PRO A 164 1.49 6.76 1.59
CA PRO A 164 2.89 7.01 1.30
C PRO A 164 3.12 7.76 -0.02
N GLY A 165 2.12 7.78 -0.91
CA GLY A 165 2.27 8.30 -2.27
C GLY A 165 3.10 7.38 -3.18
N SER A 166 3.46 7.90 -4.35
CA SER A 166 4.23 7.16 -5.34
C SER A 166 5.74 7.35 -5.15
N PHE A 167 6.42 6.33 -4.63
CA PHE A 167 7.89 6.32 -4.40
C PHE A 167 8.70 6.91 -5.56
N ALA A 168 8.43 6.52 -6.81
CA ALA A 168 9.18 6.98 -7.98
C ALA A 168 8.86 8.42 -8.44
N ARG A 169 7.73 8.99 -8.01
CA ARG A 169 7.27 10.33 -8.42
C ARG A 169 7.48 11.39 -7.34
N THR A 170 7.66 10.94 -6.10
CA THR A 170 7.71 11.77 -4.91
C THR A 170 9.10 11.69 -4.30
N ASP A 171 10.14 11.94 -5.10
CA ASP A 171 11.54 12.03 -4.64
C ASP A 171 12.00 10.88 -3.72
N LEU A 172 11.57 9.64 -4.00
CA LEU A 172 11.91 8.46 -3.22
C LEU A 172 11.44 8.52 -1.75
N ASN A 173 10.31 9.19 -1.50
CA ASN A 173 9.68 9.26 -0.19
C ASN A 173 9.00 7.93 0.16
N PHE A 174 9.18 7.51 1.41
CA PHE A 174 8.55 6.33 2.00
C PHE A 174 8.22 6.59 3.47
N TYR A 175 7.38 5.74 4.04
CA TYR A 175 6.88 5.90 5.39
C TYR A 175 7.40 4.77 6.26
N VAL A 176 7.78 5.09 7.49
CA VAL A 176 8.20 4.13 8.51
C VAL A 176 7.19 4.16 9.65
N TYR A 177 6.58 3.02 9.92
CA TYR A 177 5.72 2.85 11.09
C TYR A 177 6.51 2.18 12.21
N TYR A 178 6.47 2.75 13.41
CA TYR A 178 7.04 2.15 14.62
C TYR A 178 5.91 1.59 15.48
N PRO A 179 5.65 0.27 15.45
CA PRO A 179 4.51 -0.31 16.16
C PRO A 179 4.58 -0.09 17.68
N ALA A 180 5.78 -0.04 18.25
CA ALA A 180 5.96 0.18 19.69
C ALA A 180 5.48 1.57 20.15
N LEU A 181 5.67 2.59 19.30
CA LEU A 181 5.28 3.97 19.57
C LEU A 181 3.93 4.34 18.95
N ARG A 182 3.44 3.52 18.02
CA ARG A 182 2.27 3.80 17.17
C ARG A 182 2.42 5.10 16.39
N THR A 183 3.66 5.45 16.04
CA THR A 183 4.01 6.66 15.29
C THR A 183 4.44 6.32 13.87
N VAL A 184 4.23 7.28 12.98
CA VAL A 184 4.66 7.22 11.59
C VAL A 184 5.64 8.35 11.32
N GLU A 185 6.75 8.02 10.69
CA GLU A 185 7.76 8.96 10.23
C GLU A 185 7.82 8.96 8.70
N VAL A 186 7.98 10.15 8.13
CA VAL A 186 8.23 10.32 6.70
C VAL A 186 9.74 10.30 6.48
N CYS A 187 10.18 9.42 5.61
CA CYS A 187 11.58 9.30 5.22
C CYS A 187 11.73 9.53 3.72
N SER A 188 12.91 9.98 3.31
CA SER A 188 13.30 10.12 1.91
C SER A 188 14.62 9.40 1.70
N ALA A 189 14.78 8.72 0.56
CA ALA A 189 16.06 8.12 0.20
C ALA A 189 16.94 9.14 -0.54
N ASP A 190 18.14 9.41 -0.02
CA ASP A 190 19.09 10.31 -0.66
C ASP A 190 19.50 9.81 -2.05
N GLN A 191 19.39 10.68 -3.06
CA GLN A 191 19.86 10.38 -4.42
C GLN A 191 21.40 10.38 -4.54
N ASN A 192 22.11 10.97 -3.56
CA ASN A 192 23.56 11.19 -3.63
C ASN A 192 24.42 10.01 -3.11
N ALA A 193 23.81 8.95 -2.57
CA ALA A 193 24.55 7.81 -2.01
C ALA A 193 25.14 6.85 -3.07
N THR A 194 24.93 7.11 -4.37
CA THR A 194 25.53 6.35 -5.49
C THR A 194 26.77 7.03 -6.10
N GLY A 195 27.37 8.01 -5.43
CA GLY A 195 28.74 8.45 -5.74
C GLY A 195 29.72 7.34 -5.40
N ALA A 196 30.35 6.75 -6.41
CA ALA A 196 31.37 5.72 -6.26
C ALA A 196 32.50 6.18 -5.30
N PRO A 197 33.04 5.31 -4.45
CA PRO A 197 34.37 5.57 -3.89
C PRO A 197 35.38 5.50 -5.05
N GLU A 198 36.24 6.52 -5.14
CA GLU A 198 37.44 6.53 -5.98
C GLU A 198 38.36 5.33 -5.70
#